data_AF-A0A673HJH6-F1
#
_entry.id   AF-A0A673HJH6-F1
#
_cell.length_a   1.000
_cell.length_b   1.000
_cell.length_c   1.000
_cell.angle_alpha   90.00
_cell.angle_beta   90.00
_cell.angle_gamma   90.00
#
_symmetry.space_group_name_H-M   'P 1'
#
loop_
_entity.id
_entity.type
_entity.pdbx_description
1 polymer ?
#
loop_
_entity_poly.entity_id
_entity_poly.type
_entity_poly.pdbx_seq_one_letter_code
_entity_poly.pdbx_strand_id
1 'polypeptide(L)'
;ISPSLGKIHPEKRKTASSQQLKFTTSDSCDRIKDEFQFLQAQYHSLKLECDKLASEKSEMQRHYIMYYEMSYGLNIEMHKQFTNGELIKRN
;
A
#
# COMPACT_ATOMS: atom_id res chain seq x y z
N ILE A 1 -16.41 2.38 -37.37
CA ILE A 1 -15.78 3.52 -38.09
C ILE A 1 -16.95 4.23 -38.77
N SER A 2 -17.59 5.25 -38.20
CA SER A 2 -17.04 6.54 -37.74
C SER A 2 -17.83 7.11 -36.55
N PRO A 3 -17.25 7.94 -35.67
CA PRO A 3 -18.01 8.78 -34.75
C PRO A 3 -18.33 10.14 -35.38
N SER A 4 -19.60 10.53 -35.27
CA SER A 4 -20.15 11.84 -35.63
C SER A 4 -19.52 12.99 -34.83
N LEU A 5 -19.12 14.06 -35.55
CA LEU A 5 -18.63 15.31 -34.97
C LEU A 5 -19.70 15.96 -34.06
N GLY A 6 -19.42 15.99 -32.76
CA GLY A 6 -20.20 16.70 -31.76
C GLY A 6 -19.48 17.95 -31.25
N LYS A 7 -19.79 19.09 -31.86
CA LYS A 7 -19.87 20.45 -31.29
C LYS A 7 -18.73 20.91 -30.36
N ILE A 8 -17.76 21.62 -30.94
CA ILE A 8 -16.81 22.49 -30.23
C ILE A 8 -17.60 23.69 -29.67
N HIS A 9 -17.68 23.80 -28.35
CA HIS A 9 -18.20 24.99 -27.67
C HIS A 9 -17.13 26.10 -27.72
N PRO A 10 -17.47 27.36 -28.05
CA PRO A 10 -16.48 28.43 -28.12
C PRO A 10 -16.17 28.92 -26.69
N GLU A 11 -14.98 28.58 -26.17
CA GLU A 11 -14.51 29.21 -24.94
C GLU A 11 -14.17 30.68 -25.24
N LYS A 12 -14.91 31.56 -24.56
CA LYS A 12 -14.80 33.02 -24.68
C LYS A 12 -13.37 33.46 -24.40
N ARG A 13 -12.69 33.96 -25.44
CA ARG A 13 -11.51 34.83 -25.30
C ARG A 13 -11.87 36.00 -24.38
N LYS A 14 -11.39 35.96 -23.13
CA LYS A 14 -11.30 37.16 -22.28
C LYS A 14 -10.00 37.88 -22.62
N THR A 15 -10.06 38.77 -23.59
CA THR A 15 -9.13 39.90 -23.66
C THR A 15 -9.67 41.00 -22.78
N ALA A 16 -9.15 41.13 -21.57
CA ALA A 16 -9.34 42.31 -20.74
C ALA A 16 -8.10 42.53 -19.89
N SER A 17 -7.45 43.65 -20.18
CA SER A 17 -6.59 44.46 -19.31
C SER A 17 -5.34 43.84 -18.72
N SER A 18 -4.23 44.48 -19.07
CA SER A 18 -2.97 44.64 -18.36
C SER A 18 -3.10 44.93 -16.85
N GLN A 19 -3.67 44.01 -16.08
CA GLN A 19 -3.35 43.91 -14.67
C GLN A 19 -2.20 42.90 -14.60
N GLN A 20 -0.97 43.44 -14.49
CA GLN A 20 0.11 42.68 -13.88
C GLN A 20 -0.44 42.13 -12.57
N LEU A 21 -0.88 40.88 -12.56
CA LEU A 21 -1.04 40.06 -11.37
C LEU A 21 0.35 40.00 -10.76
N LYS A 22 0.66 41.01 -9.93
CA LYS A 22 1.80 40.96 -9.03
C LYS A 22 1.44 39.86 -8.04
N PHE A 23 1.75 38.62 -8.42
CA PHE A 23 1.85 37.52 -7.47
C PHE A 23 2.84 38.02 -6.43
N THR A 24 2.35 38.40 -5.26
CA THR A 24 3.22 38.97 -4.25
C THR A 24 4.04 37.82 -3.69
N THR A 25 5.25 38.10 -3.22
CA THR A 25 6.06 37.10 -2.53
C THR A 25 5.28 36.42 -1.39
N SER A 26 4.32 37.12 -0.77
CA SER A 26 3.41 36.57 0.24
C SER A 26 2.54 35.44 -0.31
N ASP A 27 1.90 35.60 -1.47
CA ASP A 27 1.04 34.58 -2.07
C ASP A 27 1.82 33.31 -2.41
N SER A 28 3.08 33.46 -2.84
CA SER A 28 3.98 32.34 -3.07
C SER A 28 4.32 31.61 -1.78
N CYS A 29 4.59 32.34 -0.68
CA CYS A 29 4.87 31.75 0.61
C CYS A 29 3.66 30.98 1.17
N ASP A 30 2.44 31.50 1.02
CA ASP A 30 1.22 30.81 1.48
C ASP A 30 0.98 29.51 0.72
N ARG A 31 1.16 29.52 -0.61
CA ARG A 31 1.07 28.30 -1.41
C ARG A 31 2.10 27.25 -1.02
N ILE A 32 3.35 27.66 -0.79
CA ILE A 32 4.40 26.74 -0.33
C ILE A 32 4.03 26.15 1.02
N LYS A 33 3.48 26.95 1.93
CA LYS A 33 3.04 26.47 3.25
C LYS A 33 1.92 25.44 3.13
N ASP A 34 0.92 25.68 2.29
CA ASP A 34 -0.18 24.73 2.07
C ASP A 34 0.30 23.44 1.43
N GLU A 35 1.17 23.53 0.42
CA GLU A 35 1.80 22.37 -0.24
C GLU A 35 2.64 21.56 0.78
N PHE A 36 3.38 22.23 1.66
CA PHE A 36 4.15 21.57 2.70
C PHE A 36 3.26 20.88 3.74
N GLN A 37 2.19 21.54 4.20
CA GLN A 37 1.24 20.93 5.14
C GLN A 37 0.55 19.71 4.52
N PHE A 38 0.16 19.80 3.24
CA PHE A 38 -0.41 18.69 2.51
C PHE A 38 0.58 17.52 2.40
N LEU A 39 1.85 17.80 2.06
CA LEU A 39 2.89 16.78 2.00
C LEU A 39 3.16 16.16 3.36
N GLN A 40 3.18 16.96 4.42
CA GLN A 40 3.35 16.50 5.80
C GLN A 40 2.22 15.54 6.21
N ALA A 41 0.96 15.87 5.88
CA ALA A 41 -0.19 15.01 6.13
C ALA A 41 -0.08 13.67 5.36
N GLN A 42 0.32 13.71 4.09
CA GLN A 42 0.55 12.50 3.30
C GLN A 42 1.66 11.62 3.88
N TYR A 43 2.78 12.22 4.29
CA TYR A 43 3.88 11.49 4.95
C TYR A 43 3.41 10.81 6.24
N HIS A 44 2.61 11.51 7.06
CA HIS A 44 2.09 10.94 8.30
C HIS A 44 1.19 9.74 8.04
N SER A 45 0.25 9.85 7.10
CA SER A 45 -0.61 8.73 6.69
C SER A 45 0.19 7.54 6.16
N LEU A 46 1.20 7.81 5.32
CA LEU A 46 2.07 6.76 4.79
C LEU A 46 2.86 6.06 5.89
N LYS A 47 3.39 6.83 6.85
CA LYS A 47 4.10 6.28 8.01
C LYS A 47 3.23 5.31 8.81
N LEU A 48 1.98 5.69 9.09
CA LEU A 48 1.04 4.83 9.80
C LEU A 48 0.77 3.52 9.06
N GLU A 49 0.61 3.57 7.72
CA GLU A 49 0.43 2.35 6.94
C GLU A 49 1.71 1.49 6.94
N CYS A 50 2.90 2.10 6.89
CA CYS A 50 4.16 1.36 7.05
C CYS A 50 4.27 0.67 8.42
N ASP A 51 3.92 1.36 9.50
CA ASP A 51 3.96 0.80 10.86
C ASP A 51 2.96 -0.37 11.00
N LYS A 52 1.77 -0.24 10.41
CA LYS A 52 0.77 -1.31 10.34
C LYS A 52 1.29 -2.52 9.57
N LEU A 53 1.84 -2.31 8.36
CA LEU A 53 2.41 -3.40 7.55
C LEU A 53 3.57 -4.11 8.27
N ALA A 54 4.40 -3.37 9.01
CA ALA A 54 5.47 -3.96 9.82
C ALA A 54 4.92 -4.87 10.94
N SER A 55 3.81 -4.46 11.57
CA SER A 55 3.11 -5.27 12.56
C SER A 55 2.53 -6.54 11.94
N GLU A 56 1.80 -6.42 10.82
CA GLU A 56 1.22 -7.55 10.10
C GLU A 56 2.29 -8.55 9.62
N LYS A 57 3.45 -8.05 9.16
CA LYS A 57 4.59 -8.90 8.80
C LYS A 57 5.12 -9.70 9.98
N SER A 58 5.25 -9.07 11.14
CA SER A 58 5.75 -9.72 12.37
C SER A 58 4.77 -10.80 12.86
N GLU A 59 3.48 -10.48 12.82
CA GLU A 59 2.36 -11.40 13.10
C GLU A 59 2.43 -12.63 12.19
N MET A 60 2.57 -12.41 10.88
CA MET A 60 2.69 -13.46 9.88
C MET A 60 3.93 -14.33 10.11
N GLN A 61 5.07 -13.71 10.43
CA GLN A 61 6.31 -14.45 10.71
C GLN A 61 6.16 -15.39 11.91
N ARG A 62 5.50 -14.94 12.97
CA ARG A 62 5.25 -15.79 14.14
C ARG A 62 4.34 -16.96 13.80
N HIS A 63 3.27 -16.74 13.02
CA HIS A 63 2.42 -17.83 12.53
C HIS A 63 3.19 -18.81 11.65
N TYR A 64 4.02 -18.30 10.74
CA TYR A 64 4.85 -19.13 9.87
C TYR A 64 5.76 -20.07 10.69
N ILE A 65 6.46 -19.55 11.70
CA ILE A 65 7.33 -20.35 12.57
C ILE A 65 6.52 -21.44 13.29
N MET A 66 5.40 -21.05 13.90
CA MET A 66 4.54 -21.99 14.63
C MET A 66 4.05 -23.15 13.74
N TYR A 67 3.58 -22.83 12.53
CA TYR A 67 3.14 -23.86 11.58
C TYR A 67 4.28 -24.74 11.10
N TYR A 68 5.47 -24.17 10.89
CA TYR A 68 6.65 -24.92 10.49
C TYR A 68 7.05 -25.94 11.57
N GLU A 69 7.16 -25.51 12.82
CA GLU A 69 7.52 -26.38 13.96
C GLU A 69 6.49 -27.48 14.18
N MET A 70 5.20 -27.13 14.17
CA MET A 70 4.12 -28.08 14.36
C MET A 70 4.09 -29.14 13.24
N SER A 71 4.17 -28.69 11.98
CA SER A 71 4.16 -29.60 10.83
C SER A 71 5.35 -30.57 10.86
N TYR A 72 6.53 -30.09 11.26
CA TYR A 72 7.72 -30.92 11.40
C TYR A 72 7.54 -31.98 12.51
N GLY A 73 7.02 -31.59 13.68
CA GLY A 73 6.75 -32.51 14.78
C GLY A 73 5.73 -33.60 14.41
N LEU A 74 4.63 -33.22 13.76
CA LEU A 74 3.64 -34.16 13.25
C LEU A 74 4.23 -35.11 12.21
N ASN A 75 5.08 -34.60 11.31
CA ASN A 75 5.69 -35.40 10.26
C ASN A 75 6.60 -36.50 10.84
N ILE A 76 7.41 -36.17 11.86
CA ILE A 76 8.24 -37.17 12.54
C ILE A 76 7.38 -38.24 13.21
N GLU A 77 6.37 -37.83 13.97
CA GLU A 77 5.52 -38.77 14.71
C GLU A 77 4.74 -39.68 13.76
N MET A 78 4.24 -39.13 12.64
CA MET A 78 3.57 -39.92 11.60
C MET A 78 4.48 -41.02 11.04
N HIS A 79 5.71 -40.67 10.66
CA HIS A 79 6.68 -41.65 10.15
C HIS A 79 7.04 -42.72 11.19
N LYS A 80 7.23 -42.31 12.45
CA LYS A 80 7.51 -43.23 13.55
C LYS A 80 6.37 -44.22 13.77
N GLN A 81 5.12 -43.75 13.79
CA GLN A 81 3.95 -44.61 13.94
C GLN A 81 3.80 -45.57 12.76
N PHE A 82 4.05 -45.09 11.53
CA PHE A 82 4.06 -45.94 10.34
C PHE A 82 5.12 -47.05 10.45
N THR A 83 6.37 -46.71 10.80
CA THR A 83 7.45 -47.69 11.00
C THR A 83 7.10 -48.71 12.08
N ASN A 84 6.58 -48.26 13.22
CA ASN A 84 6.20 -49.15 14.32
C ASN A 84 5.06 -50.10 13.93
N GLY A 85 4.04 -49.60 13.23
CA GLY A 85 2.93 -50.42 12.74
C GLY A 85 3.39 -51.50 11.76
N GLU A 86 4.33 -51.17 10.87
CA GLU A 86 4.91 -52.13 9.94
C GLU A 86 5.78 -53.20 10.62
N LEU A 87 6.44 -52.89 11.73
CA LEU A 87 7.17 -53.89 12.53
C LEU A 87 6.23 -54.86 13.25
N ILE A 88 5.11 -54.36 13.79
CA ILE A 88 4.10 -55.20 14.45
C ILE A 88 3.50 -56.20 13.46
N LYS A 89 3.21 -55.79 12.22
CA LYS A 89 2.67 -56.69 11.18
C LYS A 89 3.64 -57.77 10.70
N ARG A 90 4.93 -57.64 10.98
CA ARG A 90 5.98 -58.58 10.53
C ARG A 90 6.33 -59.64 11.57
N ASN A 91 5.81 -59.53 12.79
CA ASN A 91 5.90 -60.56 13.83
C ASN A 91 4.60 -61.36 13.89
#